data_AF-B3MHS7-F1
#
_entry.id   AF-B3MHS7-F1
#
_cell.length_a   1.000
_cell.length_b   1.000
_cell.length_c   1.000
_cell.angle_alpha   90.00
_cell.angle_beta   90.00
_cell.angle_gamma   90.00
#
_symmetry.space_group_name_H-M   'P 1'
#
loop_
_entity.id
_entity.type
_entity.pdbx_description
1 polymer ?
#
loop_
_entity_poly.entity_id
_entity_poly.type
_entity_poly.pdbx_seq_one_letter_code
_entity_poly.pdbx_strand_id
1 'polypeptide(L)'
;MLQITKICLANTASLTVQRSLAVTSVRSIDQKWRAGRGLPENPNAFGPLTNMPDYTFLDGRPTPLGANQKRRLLKQQEIAAKIVELSGELDFAKERHERLKTEAEAEKQRILQNKLKPKGHLLLKQKK
;
A
#
# COMPACT_ATOMS: atom_id res chain seq x y z
N MET A 1 6.75 -31.00 87.29
CA MET A 1 6.80 -32.32 86.62
C MET A 1 6.24 -32.16 85.21
N LEU A 2 6.95 -32.76 84.26
CA LEU A 2 6.71 -32.85 82.80
C LEU A 2 5.24 -33.24 82.50
N GLN A 3 4.62 -32.88 81.37
CA GLN A 3 4.99 -33.34 80.02
C GLN A 3 4.50 -32.37 78.93
N ILE A 4 5.44 -31.93 78.08
CA ILE A 4 5.15 -31.27 76.80
C ILE A 4 5.02 -32.39 75.76
N THR A 5 3.81 -32.67 75.30
CA THR A 5 3.58 -33.65 74.23
C THR A 5 3.96 -33.03 72.88
N LYS A 6 5.10 -33.48 72.36
CA LYS A 6 5.53 -33.22 70.98
C LYS A 6 4.64 -34.03 70.03
N ILE A 7 3.64 -33.40 69.43
CA ILE A 7 2.99 -33.96 68.24
C ILE A 7 3.76 -33.45 67.03
N CYS A 8 4.88 -34.10 66.76
CA CYS A 8 5.55 -34.03 65.46
C CYS A 8 4.75 -34.89 64.48
N LEU A 9 3.69 -34.34 63.89
CA LEU A 9 3.18 -34.89 62.63
C LEU A 9 4.04 -34.29 61.53
N ALA A 10 5.01 -35.08 61.07
CA ALA A 10 5.75 -34.84 59.85
C ALA A 10 4.74 -34.77 58.70
N ASN A 11 4.23 -33.58 58.42
CA ASN A 11 3.55 -33.31 57.18
C ASN A 11 4.66 -33.27 56.14
N THR A 12 4.93 -34.40 55.48
CA THR A 12 5.58 -34.40 54.18
C THR A 12 4.59 -33.76 53.21
N ALA A 13 4.42 -32.44 53.32
CA ALA A 13 3.87 -31.63 52.27
C ALA A 13 4.87 -31.79 51.13
N SER A 14 4.60 -32.78 50.27
CA SER A 14 5.25 -32.87 48.98
C SER A 14 4.97 -31.53 48.32
N LEU A 15 5.97 -30.65 48.34
CA LEU A 15 5.98 -29.41 47.57
C LEU A 15 5.97 -29.85 46.11
N THR A 16 4.79 -30.22 45.62
CA THR A 16 4.56 -30.32 44.19
C THR A 16 4.71 -28.90 43.68
N VAL A 17 5.90 -28.60 43.17
CA VAL A 17 6.11 -27.43 42.32
C VAL A 17 5.25 -27.69 41.09
N GLN A 18 3.97 -27.32 41.17
CA GLN A 18 3.13 -27.21 39.99
C GLN A 18 3.70 -26.06 39.20
N ARG A 19 4.49 -26.37 38.17
CA ARG A 19 4.82 -25.41 37.11
C ARG A 19 3.47 -24.95 36.57
N SER A 20 3.08 -23.71 36.88
CA SER A 20 1.94 -23.06 36.27
C SER A 20 2.24 -22.95 34.77
N LEU A 21 1.79 -23.93 33.99
CA LEU A 21 1.84 -23.85 32.53
C LEU A 21 0.81 -22.79 32.13
N ALA A 22 1.29 -21.66 31.62
CA ALA A 22 0.42 -20.65 31.04
C ALA A 22 -0.24 -21.23 29.79
N VAL A 23 -1.55 -21.54 29.87
CA VAL A 23 -2.37 -22.03 28.75
C VAL A 23 -2.99 -20.87 27.96
N THR A 24 -2.45 -19.65 28.10
CA THR A 24 -2.91 -18.51 27.33
C THR A 24 -2.67 -18.77 25.85
N SER A 25 -3.75 -18.82 25.07
CA SER A 25 -3.68 -18.92 23.61
C SER A 25 -2.83 -17.78 23.05
N VAL A 26 -2.02 -18.07 22.03
CA VAL A 26 -1.30 -17.03 21.29
C VAL A 26 -2.34 -16.07 20.73
N ARG A 27 -2.44 -14.87 21.30
CA ARG A 27 -3.23 -13.79 20.69
C ARG A 27 -2.47 -13.32 19.47
N SER A 28 -2.93 -13.73 18.29
CA SER A 28 -2.48 -13.14 17.04
C SER A 28 -2.91 -11.67 16.98
N ILE A 29 -2.08 -10.84 16.35
CA ILE A 29 -2.45 -9.48 15.99
C ILE A 29 -3.65 -9.55 15.03
N ASP A 30 -4.70 -8.78 15.31
CA ASP A 30 -5.83 -8.63 14.40
C ASP A 30 -5.43 -7.75 13.20
N GLN A 31 -5.01 -8.42 12.12
CA GLN A 31 -4.60 -7.79 10.88
C GLN A 31 -5.78 -7.14 10.14
N LYS A 32 -6.99 -7.71 10.26
CA LYS A 32 -8.19 -7.18 9.59
C LYS A 32 -8.61 -5.86 10.23
N TRP A 33 -8.55 -5.78 11.55
CA TRP A 33 -8.78 -4.53 12.26
C TRP A 33 -7.78 -3.44 11.83
N ARG A 34 -6.49 -3.79 11.65
CA ARG A 34 -5.47 -2.86 11.16
C ARG A 34 -5.77 -2.36 9.75
N ALA A 35 -6.04 -3.28 8.83
CA ALA A 35 -6.41 -2.94 7.46
C ALA A 35 -7.65 -2.03 7.42
N GLY A 36 -8.68 -2.33 8.22
CA GLY A 36 -9.88 -1.51 8.36
C GLY A 36 -9.64 -0.11 8.94
N ARG A 37 -8.50 0.11 9.60
CA ARG A 37 -8.04 1.41 10.10
C ARG A 37 -7.04 2.10 9.17
N GLY A 38 -6.77 1.55 7.98
CA GLY A 38 -5.76 2.06 7.05
C GLY A 38 -4.33 1.85 7.53
N LEU A 39 -4.11 0.96 8.49
CA LEU A 39 -2.79 0.58 8.98
C LEU A 39 -2.27 -0.63 8.19
N PRO A 40 -0.94 -0.83 8.11
CA PRO A 40 -0.40 -2.04 7.50
C PRO A 40 -0.77 -3.27 8.32
N GLU A 41 -1.09 -4.36 7.63
CA GLU A 41 -1.39 -5.67 8.21
C GLU A 41 -0.20 -6.17 9.04
N ASN A 42 1.00 -6.16 8.43
CA ASN A 42 2.24 -6.37 9.16
C ASN A 42 2.71 -5.04 9.78
N PRO A 43 2.76 -4.92 11.12
CA PRO A 43 3.20 -3.69 11.79
C PRO A 43 4.63 -3.28 11.43
N ASN A 44 5.46 -4.23 11.00
CA ASN A 44 6.86 -3.98 10.64
C ASN A 44 7.04 -3.59 9.16
N ALA A 45 5.98 -3.60 8.35
CA ALA A 45 6.08 -3.31 6.91
C ALA A 45 6.51 -1.87 6.65
N PHE A 46 5.78 -0.91 7.22
CA PHE A 46 6.09 0.52 7.19
C PHE A 46 5.37 1.22 8.33
N GLY A 47 5.85 2.39 8.73
CA GLY A 47 5.24 3.18 9.80
C GLY A 47 6.28 3.70 10.80
N PRO A 48 5.85 4.35 11.88
CA PRO A 48 6.75 4.96 12.85
C PRO A 48 7.73 3.94 13.45
N LEU A 49 7.27 2.72 13.74
CA LEU A 49 8.09 1.66 14.31
C LEU A 49 9.26 1.23 13.40
N THR A 50 9.08 1.24 12.08
CA THR A 50 10.11 0.76 11.13
C THR A 50 10.92 1.89 10.50
N ASN A 51 10.33 3.09 10.41
CA ASN A 51 10.92 4.21 9.67
C ASN A 51 11.65 5.20 10.57
N MET A 52 11.27 5.32 11.84
CA MET A 52 11.93 6.19 12.82
C MET A 52 13.24 5.53 13.30
N PRO A 53 14.29 6.29 13.62
CA PRO A 53 15.50 5.72 14.20
C PRO A 53 15.25 5.17 15.61
N ASP A 54 15.90 4.06 15.94
CA ASP A 54 15.78 3.40 17.25
C ASP A 54 16.47 4.18 18.39
N TYR A 55 17.46 5.01 18.05
CA TYR A 55 18.22 5.84 18.99
C TYR A 55 18.55 7.21 18.38
N THR A 56 19.05 8.13 19.19
CA THR A 56 19.59 9.43 18.76
C THR A 56 20.76 9.81 19.68
N PHE A 57 21.72 10.57 19.17
CA PHE A 57 22.86 11.04 19.98
C PHE A 57 22.40 12.07 21.01
N LEU A 58 23.01 12.08 22.20
CA LEU A 58 22.71 13.07 23.25
C LEU A 58 22.96 14.51 22.79
N ASP A 59 23.93 14.70 21.89
CA ASP A 59 24.23 15.97 21.23
C ASP A 59 23.10 16.46 20.29
N GLY A 60 22.07 15.65 20.04
CA GLY A 60 20.99 15.95 19.09
C GLY A 60 21.36 15.73 17.61
N ARG A 61 22.52 15.14 17.33
CA ARG A 61 22.91 14.78 15.96
C ARG A 61 21.94 13.71 15.40
N PRO A 62 21.60 13.77 14.11
CA PRO A 62 20.72 12.78 13.51
C PRO A 62 21.41 11.41 13.42
N THR A 63 20.61 10.37 13.52
CA THR A 63 21.08 8.99 13.41
C THR A 63 21.41 8.67 11.95
N PRO A 64 22.61 8.11 11.67
CA PRO A 64 22.95 7.73 10.31
C PRO A 64 21.99 6.65 9.77
N LEU A 65 21.69 6.71 8.48
CA LEU A 65 20.77 5.74 7.87
C LEU A 65 21.34 4.32 7.85
N GLY A 66 20.53 3.37 8.30
CA GLY A 66 20.82 1.95 8.13
C GLY A 66 20.71 1.50 6.66
N ALA A 67 21.45 0.46 6.30
CA ALA A 67 21.46 -0.08 4.93
C ALA A 67 20.06 -0.46 4.41
N ASN A 68 19.24 -1.11 5.25
CA ASN A 68 17.87 -1.49 4.87
C ASN A 68 16.92 -0.30 4.75
N GLN A 69 17.09 0.73 5.60
CA GLN A 69 16.31 1.96 5.51
C GLN A 69 16.64 2.70 4.21
N LYS A 70 17.93 2.82 3.87
CA LYS A 70 18.39 3.37 2.59
C LYS A 70 17.81 2.59 1.41
N ARG A 71 17.88 1.26 1.44
CA ARG A 71 17.31 0.40 0.38
C ARG A 71 15.81 0.62 0.19
N ARG A 72 15.04 0.75 1.28
CA ARG A 72 13.61 1.05 1.22
C ARG A 72 13.35 2.42 0.58
N LEU A 73 14.13 3.44 0.93
CA LEU A 73 13.99 4.78 0.35
C LEU A 73 14.28 4.80 -1.16
N LEU A 74 15.37 4.17 -1.59
CA LEU A 74 15.71 4.07 -3.01
C LEU A 74 14.61 3.36 -3.80
N LYS A 75 14.09 2.24 -3.26
CA LYS A 75 12.96 1.53 -3.88
C LYS A 75 11.71 2.41 -3.99
N GLN A 76 11.41 3.22 -2.98
CA GLN A 76 10.28 4.15 -3.05
C GLN A 76 10.49 5.25 -4.10
N GLN A 77 11.73 5.74 -4.26
CA GLN A 77 12.06 6.69 -5.32
C GLN A 77 11.89 6.07 -6.72
N GLU A 78 12.35 4.85 -6.92
CA GLU A 78 12.18 4.11 -8.18
C GLU A 78 10.69 3.93 -8.53
N ILE A 79 9.88 3.52 -7.56
CA ILE A 79 8.43 3.37 -7.74
C ILE A 79 7.78 4.71 -8.09
N ALA A 80 8.12 5.78 -7.36
CA ALA A 80 7.57 7.11 -7.61
C ALA A 80 7.95 7.64 -9.00
N ALA A 81 9.21 7.47 -9.42
CA ALA A 81 9.66 7.84 -10.75
C ALA A 81 8.87 7.08 -11.83
N LYS A 82 8.63 5.78 -11.63
CA LYS A 82 7.88 4.97 -12.59
C LYS A 82 6.41 5.38 -12.69
N ILE A 83 5.78 5.75 -11.56
CA ILE A 83 4.40 6.25 -11.56
C ILE A 83 4.28 7.53 -12.40
N VAL A 84 5.21 8.47 -12.24
CA VAL A 84 5.21 9.74 -12.99
C VAL A 84 5.40 9.48 -14.48
N GLU A 85 6.37 8.64 -14.84
CA GLU A 85 6.63 8.23 -16.23
C GLU A 85 5.38 7.64 -16.89
N LEU A 86 4.78 6.62 -16.27
CA LEU A 86 3.60 5.93 -16.81
C LEU A 86 2.37 6.83 -16.89
N SER A 87 2.18 7.73 -15.92
CA SER A 87 1.09 8.72 -15.97
C SER A 87 1.27 9.66 -17.16
N GLY A 88 2.50 10.16 -17.38
CA GLY A 88 2.81 11.04 -18.51
C GLY A 88 2.63 10.35 -19.86
N GLU A 89 3.00 9.07 -19.97
CA GLU A 89 2.77 8.27 -21.18
C GLU A 89 1.27 8.10 -21.49
N LEU A 90 0.45 7.85 -20.46
CA LEU A 90 -1.00 7.73 -20.62
C LEU A 90 -1.64 9.04 -21.08
N ASP A 91 -1.26 10.16 -20.46
CA ASP A 91 -1.77 11.49 -20.81
C ASP A 91 -1.40 11.83 -22.26
N PHE A 92 -0.14 11.60 -22.64
CA PHE A 92 0.32 11.79 -24.01
C PHE A 92 -0.45 10.92 -25.01
N ALA A 93 -0.68 9.65 -24.70
CA ALA A 93 -1.41 8.74 -25.57
C ALA A 93 -2.86 9.20 -25.79
N LYS A 94 -3.51 9.70 -24.73
CA LYS A 94 -4.87 10.24 -24.78
C LYS A 94 -4.93 11.49 -25.67
N GLU A 95 -4.07 12.47 -25.43
CA GLU A 95 -4.02 13.71 -26.22
C GLU A 95 -3.73 13.42 -27.69
N ARG A 96 -2.77 12.53 -27.97
CA ARG A 96 -2.44 12.11 -29.33
C ARG A 96 -3.64 11.48 -30.02
N HIS A 97 -4.37 10.60 -29.34
CA HIS A 97 -5.55 9.94 -29.91
C HIS A 97 -6.66 10.94 -30.23
N GLU A 98 -6.94 11.87 -29.32
CA GLU A 98 -7.91 12.95 -29.55
C GLU A 98 -7.51 13.81 -30.75
N ARG A 99 -6.24 14.21 -30.84
CA ARG A 99 -5.71 14.97 -31.97
C ARG A 99 -5.92 14.23 -33.30
N LEU A 100 -5.49 12.97 -33.38
CA LEU A 100 -5.64 12.15 -34.60
C LEU A 100 -7.11 11.99 -35.01
N LYS A 101 -8.02 11.87 -34.04
CA LYS A 101 -9.46 11.79 -34.30
C LYS A 101 -9.97 13.09 -34.91
N THR A 102 -9.62 14.24 -34.32
CA THR A 102 -10.03 15.56 -34.84
C THR A 102 -9.45 15.83 -36.23
N GLU A 103 -8.19 15.48 -36.48
CA GLU A 103 -7.54 15.60 -37.79
C GLU A 103 -8.25 14.73 -38.84
N ALA A 104 -8.59 13.48 -38.50
CA ALA A 104 -9.31 12.58 -39.39
C ALA A 104 -10.74 13.06 -39.70
N GLU A 105 -11.43 13.65 -38.73
CA GLU A 105 -12.75 14.26 -38.93
C GLU A 105 -12.68 15.50 -39.81
N ALA A 106 -11.71 16.39 -39.55
CA ALA A 106 -11.47 17.58 -40.36
C ALA A 106 -11.11 17.21 -41.81
N GLU A 107 -10.29 16.18 -42.01
CA GLU A 107 -9.93 15.69 -43.34
C GLU A 107 -11.16 15.15 -44.09
N LYS A 108 -11.99 14.33 -43.42
CA LYS A 108 -13.25 13.86 -44.00
C LYS A 108 -14.14 15.02 -44.42
N GLN A 109 -14.30 16.03 -43.56
CA GLN A 109 -15.10 17.22 -43.88
C GLN A 109 -14.52 18.00 -45.06
N ARG A 110 -13.19 18.19 -45.10
CA ARG A 110 -12.49 18.83 -46.23
C ARG A 110 -12.74 18.10 -47.55
N ILE A 111 -12.62 16.77 -47.54
CA ILE A 111 -12.90 15.94 -48.72
C ILE A 111 -14.36 16.11 -49.14
N LEU A 112 -15.31 16.06 -48.20
CA LEU A 112 -16.74 16.25 -48.48
C LEU A 112 -17.05 17.64 -49.07
N GLN A 113 -16.47 18.71 -48.53
CA GLN A 113 -16.64 20.07 -49.03
C GLN A 113 -16.04 20.25 -50.44
N ASN A 114 -14.93 19.57 -50.72
CA ASN A 114 -14.27 19.60 -52.02
C ASN A 114 -14.94 18.67 -53.06
N LYS A 115 -15.97 17.89 -52.71
CA LYS A 115 -16.70 17.07 -53.69
C LYS A 115 -17.45 17.96 -54.68
N LEU A 116 -17.42 17.54 -55.95
CA LEU A 116 -18.22 18.16 -57.00
C LEU A 116 -19.72 18.05 -56.69
N LYS A 117 -20.49 19.03 -57.19
CA LYS A 117 -21.95 19.05 -57.06
C LYS A 117 -22.56 17.76 -57.65
N PRO A 118 -23.60 17.20 -57.02
CA PRO A 118 -24.28 16.02 -57.54
C PRO A 118 -24.93 16.32 -58.89
N LYS A 119 -25.00 15.31 -59.77
CA LYS A 119 -25.57 15.43 -61.13
C LYS A 119 -26.73 14.44 -61.35
N GLY A 120 -27.49 14.66 -62.43
CA GLY A 120 -28.49 13.71 -62.95
C GLY A 120 -29.70 13.51 -62.03
N HIS A 121 -30.10 12.26 -61.83
CA HIS A 121 -31.30 11.88 -61.06
C HIS A 121 -31.26 12.34 -59.58
N LEU A 122 -30.09 12.66 -59.04
CA LEU A 122 -29.93 13.20 -57.69
C LEU A 122 -30.47 14.64 -57.56
N LEU A 123 -30.44 15.42 -58.64
CA LEU A 123 -31.01 16.78 -58.66
C LEU A 123 -32.55 16.74 -58.70
N LEU A 124 -33.13 15.75 -59.36
CA LEU A 124 -34.58 15.59 -59.49
C LEU A 124 -35.25 15.22 -58.15
N LYS A 125 -34.51 14.56 -57.24
CA LYS A 125 -34.98 14.18 -55.91
C LYS A 125 -35.04 15.34 -54.91
N GLN A 126 -34.28 16.41 -55.11
CA GLN A 126 -34.19 17.54 -54.16
C GLN A 126 -35.26 18.63 -54.36
N LYS A 127 -36.09 18.52 -55.42
CA LYS A 127 -36.99 19.60 -55.86
C LYS A 127 -38.46 19.45 -55.40
N LYS A 128 -38.72 18.70 -54.33
CA LYS A 128 -40.04 18.59 -53.68
C LYS A 128 -40.12 19.46 -52.45
#